data_AF-A0A374UBD1-F1
#
_entry.id   AF-A0A374UBD1-F1
#
_cell.length_a   1.000
_cell.length_b   1.000
_cell.length_c   1.000
_cell.angle_alpha   90.00
_cell.angle_beta   90.00
_cell.angle_gamma   90.00
#
_symmetry.space_group_name_H-M   'P 1'
#
loop_
_entity.id
_entity.type
_entity.pdbx_description
1 polymer ?
#
loop_
_entity_poly.entity_id
_entity_poly.type
_entity_poly.pdbx_seq_one_letter_code
_entity_poly.pdbx_strand_id
1 'polypeptide(L)'
;MFCPNCGFELDGDLRYCTECGYALEDAKAVLNSASNEVAEEPSVINEAAEEIFASDETEKEPSAGAEAGEEKSPVESEPVADEEDDRPKDDVSSDATPSIQAVRADRPKPSNPVAKPVAAPAPAPAANVSAQKKEPKALYIVGIVVGLAVIAIFSYLLFFSKSGDVAHYGQDKAIVVAQESKITPTDAKGEKIKKYSVTLNGDNGYSTNAEVKGDEGFTVSQFPDIKPGKYTLTVRDSKTKVEWSVPVEVVDNSKSDEAVKDVSLEVPKADSADAKADEGDKKDGNAAADNAAASAAYKQKCQEYLARYGEPQMVEIEDYMSALRGFCLADLVDFDNDGVSELVTVVNDMSADDMKSAWDGNIEELQKSYTVEVWSAEDGGIKRIYSQKWLDNSNGGSMYLPLVKDDEQNVLLGKRTYEMCDALKAKLSGKQITYGDNWSLFGKKDDSLSLVLNREAWSVSVSGGNLGDYYASNGKEISEKDFNALNSYTDFNHQYCTYYFVDFSSSSQGSFSDVPVVGCRQMSDRTNSTLKKLGIE
;
A
#
# COMPACT_ATOMS: atom_id res chain seq x y z
N MET A 1 -24.33 6.73 -0.28
CA MET A 1 -23.90 6.58 1.13
C MET A 1 -22.57 5.86 1.14
N PHE A 2 -21.66 6.12 2.08
CA PHE A 2 -20.37 5.40 2.09
C PHE A 2 -20.40 4.19 3.03
N CYS A 3 -19.69 3.13 2.68
CA CYS A 3 -19.53 1.97 3.55
C CYS A 3 -18.76 2.39 4.80
N PRO A 4 -19.31 2.22 6.01
CA PRO A 4 -18.62 2.63 7.24
C PRO A 4 -17.36 1.79 7.53
N ASN A 5 -17.22 0.63 6.89
CA ASN A 5 -16.08 -0.25 7.09
C ASN A 5 -14.94 -0.02 6.07
N CYS A 6 -15.26 0.16 4.79
CA CYS A 6 -14.23 0.29 3.74
C CYS A 6 -14.28 1.61 2.95
N GLY A 7 -15.20 2.53 3.28
CA GLY A 7 -15.29 3.84 2.63
C GLY A 7 -15.76 3.82 1.17
N PHE A 8 -16.15 2.66 0.63
CA PHE A 8 -16.66 2.57 -0.74
C PHE A 8 -18.01 3.28 -0.90
N GLU A 9 -18.22 3.96 -2.02
CA GLU A 9 -19.48 4.62 -2.33
C GLU A 9 -20.55 3.57 -2.68
N LEU A 10 -21.65 3.59 -1.94
CA LEU A 10 -22.74 2.64 -2.05
C LEU A 10 -24.01 3.34 -2.51
N ASP A 11 -24.72 2.66 -3.41
CA ASP A 11 -26.11 2.97 -3.72
C ASP A 11 -26.98 2.78 -2.47
N GLY A 12 -27.93 3.70 -2.27
CA GLY A 12 -28.71 3.82 -1.03
C GLY A 12 -29.56 2.60 -0.64
N ASP A 13 -29.69 1.60 -1.50
CA ASP A 13 -30.57 0.44 -1.31
C ASP A 13 -29.87 -0.90 -1.04
N LEU A 14 -28.55 -0.89 -0.87
CA LEU A 14 -27.78 -2.11 -0.61
C LEU A 14 -27.89 -2.55 0.86
N ARG A 15 -28.07 -3.86 1.07
CA ARG A 15 -28.08 -4.51 2.41
C ARG A 15 -26.69 -4.89 2.90
N TYR A 16 -25.73 -4.97 2.00
CA TYR A 16 -24.33 -5.29 2.28
C TYR A 16 -23.43 -4.51 1.32
N CYS A 17 -22.24 -4.15 1.76
CA CYS A 17 -21.24 -3.53 0.91
C CYS A 17 -20.83 -4.50 -0.20
N THR A 18 -20.95 -4.06 -1.45
CA THR A 18 -20.57 -4.86 -2.62
C THR A 18 -19.06 -5.10 -2.71
N GLU A 19 -18.25 -4.28 -2.04
CA GLU A 19 -16.79 -4.41 -2.01
C GLU A 19 -16.28 -5.26 -0.85
N CYS A 20 -16.68 -4.96 0.40
CA CYS A 20 -16.13 -5.63 1.58
C CYS A 20 -17.11 -6.60 2.28
N GLY A 21 -18.34 -6.74 1.80
CA GLY A 21 -19.35 -7.65 2.36
C GLY A 21 -19.96 -7.20 3.70
N TYR A 22 -19.57 -6.03 4.23
CA TYR A 22 -20.09 -5.48 5.49
C TYR A 22 -21.61 -5.28 5.44
N ALA A 23 -22.35 -5.78 6.44
CA ALA A 23 -23.80 -5.65 6.51
C ALA A 23 -24.20 -4.20 6.82
N LEU A 24 -25.05 -3.62 5.96
CA LEU A 24 -25.51 -2.22 6.02
C LEU A 24 -26.86 -2.07 6.73
N GLU A 25 -27.46 -3.17 7.18
CA GLU A 25 -28.79 -3.19 7.81
C GLU A 25 -28.82 -2.38 9.12
N ASP A 26 -27.69 -2.29 9.85
CA ASP A 26 -27.56 -1.47 11.06
C ASP A 26 -27.33 0.03 10.75
N ALA A 27 -26.72 0.35 9.61
CA ALA A 27 -26.42 1.74 9.21
C ALA A 27 -27.67 2.54 8.79
N LYS A 28 -28.69 1.87 8.25
CA LYS A 28 -29.98 2.50 7.89
C LYS A 28 -30.83 2.85 9.12
N ALA A 29 -30.73 2.07 10.20
CA ALA A 29 -31.44 2.36 11.45
C ALA A 29 -30.96 3.67 12.10
N VAL A 30 -29.65 3.93 12.04
CA VAL A 30 -29.00 5.14 12.57
C VAL A 30 -29.38 6.40 11.77
N LEU A 31 -29.47 6.30 10.44
CA LEU A 31 -29.90 7.41 9.57
C LEU A 31 -31.39 7.74 9.76
N ASN A 32 -32.25 6.74 9.92
CA ASN A 32 -33.68 6.96 10.15
C ASN A 32 -33.99 7.50 11.56
N SER A 33 -33.18 7.18 12.58
CA SER A 33 -33.30 7.81 13.91
C SER A 33 -32.86 9.27 13.89
N ALA A 34 -31.85 9.63 13.08
CA ALA A 34 -31.37 11.01 12.97
C ALA A 34 -32.34 11.93 12.19
N SER A 35 -33.12 11.40 11.24
CA SER A 35 -34.13 12.19 10.52
C SER A 35 -35.44 12.40 11.30
N ASN A 36 -35.71 11.61 12.35
CA ASN A 36 -36.94 11.74 13.15
C ASN A 36 -36.82 12.73 14.33
N GLU A 37 -35.62 13.22 14.66
CA GLU A 37 -35.42 14.20 15.75
C GLU A 37 -35.56 15.67 15.31
N VAL A 38 -35.83 15.95 14.03
CA VAL A 38 -35.97 17.33 13.50
C VAL A 38 -37.44 17.75 13.27
N ALA A 39 -38.42 16.92 13.67
CA ALA A 39 -39.82 17.17 13.36
C ALA A 39 -40.77 17.06 14.57
N GLU A 40 -40.47 17.72 15.70
CA GLU A 40 -41.50 18.09 16.68
C GLU A 40 -41.23 19.48 17.27
N GLU A 41 -41.80 20.52 16.65
CA GLU A 41 -42.13 21.74 17.39
C GLU A 41 -43.49 21.55 18.08
N PRO A 42 -43.62 21.78 19.40
CA PRO A 42 -44.93 21.78 20.04
C PRO A 42 -45.62 23.13 19.83
N SER A 43 -46.74 23.07 19.12
CA SER A 43 -47.75 24.13 19.03
C SER A 43 -48.34 24.46 20.41
N VAL A 44 -48.28 25.73 20.84
CA VAL A 44 -49.25 26.30 21.77
C VAL A 44 -49.66 27.69 21.28
N ILE A 45 -50.97 27.87 21.26
CA ILE A 45 -51.73 28.98 20.67
C ILE A 45 -52.11 30.00 21.75
N ASN A 46 -52.35 31.24 21.30
CA ASN A 46 -53.13 32.35 21.91
C ASN A 46 -52.39 33.24 22.93
N GLU A 47 -52.48 34.58 22.90
CA GLU A 47 -53.44 35.49 22.25
C GLU A 47 -52.95 36.96 22.35
N ALA A 48 -53.48 37.79 21.43
CA ALA A 48 -53.66 39.26 21.49
C ALA A 48 -52.41 40.16 21.33
N ALA A 49 -52.23 40.80 20.16
CA ALA A 49 -52.75 42.15 19.78
C ALA A 49 -51.76 43.25 20.26
N GLU A 50 -51.29 44.22 19.49
CA GLU A 50 -51.78 45.01 18.37
C GLU A 50 -50.54 45.39 17.51
N GLU A 51 -50.59 45.31 16.17
CA GLU A 51 -50.80 46.46 15.27
C GLU A 51 -49.76 47.60 15.52
N ILE A 52 -48.91 48.07 14.58
CA ILE A 52 -49.20 48.61 13.24
C ILE A 52 -47.88 48.75 12.44
N PHE A 53 -47.95 48.30 11.19
CA PHE A 53 -47.34 48.77 9.93
C PHE A 53 -45.99 49.51 9.84
N ALA A 54 -45.29 49.05 8.80
CA ALA A 54 -44.65 49.82 7.73
C ALA A 54 -43.34 50.53 8.08
N SER A 55 -42.32 50.51 7.24
CA SER A 55 -42.11 49.96 5.90
C SER A 55 -40.71 50.41 5.53
N ASP A 56 -40.06 49.66 4.63
CA ASP A 56 -39.13 50.15 3.62
C ASP A 56 -37.86 50.87 4.10
N GLU A 57 -36.75 50.85 3.40
CA GLU A 57 -36.17 50.07 2.31
C GLU A 57 -34.71 50.56 2.27
N THR A 58 -33.93 49.91 1.42
CA THR A 58 -32.81 50.51 0.67
C THR A 58 -31.54 50.90 1.41
N GLU A 59 -30.58 49.98 1.30
CA GLU A 59 -29.34 50.18 0.54
C GLU A 59 -28.72 51.59 0.51
N LYS A 60 -27.51 51.71 1.07
CA LYS A 60 -26.30 52.05 0.30
C LYS A 60 -25.07 52.17 1.20
N GLU A 61 -24.06 51.33 0.91
CA GLU A 61 -22.65 51.73 0.99
C GLU A 61 -22.31 52.77 -0.11
N PRO A 62 -21.07 53.30 -0.30
CA PRO A 62 -19.81 53.18 0.46
C PRO A 62 -19.07 54.53 0.63
N SER A 63 -17.83 54.46 1.14
CA SER A 63 -16.62 55.19 0.66
C SER A 63 -15.87 56.08 1.67
N ALA A 64 -14.71 55.56 2.07
CA ALA A 64 -13.36 56.17 2.15
C ALA A 64 -13.16 57.70 2.25
N GLY A 65 -12.20 58.10 3.12
CA GLY A 65 -11.23 59.16 2.80
C GLY A 65 -10.87 60.17 3.91
N ALA A 66 -9.76 59.90 4.61
CA ALA A 66 -8.68 60.78 5.13
C ALA A 66 -8.93 62.26 5.57
N GLU A 67 -8.42 62.66 6.76
CA GLU A 67 -7.17 63.43 6.97
C GLU A 67 -7.04 64.08 8.39
N ALA A 68 -5.83 63.92 8.97
CA ALA A 68 -4.94 64.86 9.67
C ALA A 68 -5.23 65.53 11.06
N GLY A 69 -4.17 65.54 11.88
CA GLY A 69 -3.87 66.42 13.05
C GLY A 69 -3.72 65.63 14.36
N GLU A 70 -2.68 65.69 15.20
CA GLU A 70 -1.56 66.62 15.40
C GLU A 70 -0.47 65.97 16.30
N GLU A 71 0.79 66.35 16.05
CA GLU A 71 1.97 66.50 16.94
C GLU A 71 2.09 65.80 18.32
N LYS A 72 3.19 65.04 18.52
CA LYS A 72 4.42 65.48 19.22
C LYS A 72 5.46 64.34 19.36
N SER A 73 6.71 64.66 19.05
CA SER A 73 7.97 64.05 19.55
C SER A 73 8.81 65.21 20.14
N PRO A 74 10.02 65.06 20.74
CA PRO A 74 11.02 63.96 20.66
C PRO A 74 11.60 63.59 22.08
N VAL A 75 12.57 62.69 22.31
CA VAL A 75 14.01 62.68 21.96
C VAL A 75 14.65 61.34 22.43
N GLU A 76 15.64 60.87 21.67
CA GLU A 76 16.66 59.81 21.88
C GLU A 76 17.48 59.97 23.21
N SER A 77 18.38 59.10 23.69
CA SER A 77 19.50 58.40 23.05
C SER A 77 20.11 57.31 23.96
N GLU A 78 20.65 56.30 23.28
CA GLU A 78 21.60 55.17 23.50
C GLU A 78 22.55 55.08 24.75
N PRO A 79 23.62 54.24 24.75
CA PRO A 79 23.75 53.00 25.56
C PRO A 79 24.88 53.10 26.61
N VAL A 80 25.09 52.06 27.43
CA VAL A 80 26.29 51.97 28.28
C VAL A 80 26.84 50.55 28.31
N ALA A 81 28.15 50.44 28.07
CA ALA A 81 28.98 49.25 28.21
C ALA A 81 29.92 49.38 29.44
N ASP A 82 30.29 48.20 29.94
CA ASP A 82 31.55 47.78 30.59
C ASP A 82 31.89 48.04 32.07
N GLU A 83 32.64 47.02 32.56
CA GLU A 83 33.51 46.85 33.75
C GLU A 83 32.84 46.28 35.02
N GLU A 84 33.39 45.29 35.76
CA GLU A 84 34.69 44.57 35.79
C GLU A 84 34.47 43.24 36.58
N ASP A 85 35.03 42.12 36.11
CA ASP A 85 36.08 41.29 36.74
C ASP A 85 35.87 40.84 38.21
N ASP A 86 35.74 39.51 38.39
CA ASP A 86 36.50 38.79 39.44
C ASP A 86 36.48 37.27 39.12
N ARG A 87 37.61 36.80 38.58
CA ARG A 87 38.00 35.39 38.62
C ARG A 87 38.69 35.09 39.95
N PRO A 88 38.78 33.80 40.31
CA PRO A 88 40.12 33.24 40.32
C PRO A 88 40.23 32.03 39.39
N LYS A 89 41.29 32.10 38.59
CA LYS A 89 41.93 30.95 37.96
C LYS A 89 42.74 30.21 39.03
N ASP A 90 42.79 28.89 38.92
CA ASP A 90 44.06 28.18 39.03
C ASP A 90 44.19 27.29 37.79
N ASP A 91 45.14 27.69 36.94
CA ASP A 91 45.72 26.93 35.85
C ASP A 91 46.63 25.84 36.42
N VAL A 92 46.57 24.60 35.89
CA VAL A 92 47.80 23.86 35.53
C VAL A 92 47.55 23.04 34.27
N SER A 93 48.07 23.57 33.17
CA SER A 93 48.49 22.85 31.96
C SER A 93 49.59 21.85 32.29
N SER A 94 49.61 20.68 31.62
CA SER A 94 50.79 20.23 30.86
C SER A 94 50.56 18.86 30.21
N ASP A 95 50.82 18.86 28.91
CA ASP A 95 51.33 17.78 28.07
C ASP A 95 51.87 16.52 28.77
N ALA A 96 51.49 15.35 28.26
CA ALA A 96 52.45 14.33 27.84
C ALA A 96 51.73 13.13 27.19
N THR A 97 51.88 12.99 25.87
CA THR A 97 52.00 11.67 25.27
C THR A 97 53.29 11.02 25.79
N PRO A 98 53.28 9.70 26.02
CA PRO A 98 54.44 8.92 25.64
C PRO A 98 54.05 7.82 24.65
N SER A 99 54.62 7.93 23.45
CA SER A 99 55.00 6.76 22.68
C SER A 99 56.18 6.06 23.38
N ILE A 100 56.23 4.72 23.37
CA ILE A 100 57.32 3.90 22.82
C ILE A 100 57.31 2.44 23.36
N GLN A 101 57.10 1.53 22.40
CA GLN A 101 57.83 0.29 22.08
C GLN A 101 57.87 -0.95 23.03
N ALA A 102 57.26 -2.01 22.48
CA ALA A 102 57.87 -3.28 22.04
C ALA A 102 58.61 -4.18 23.04
N VAL A 103 58.01 -5.35 23.34
CA VAL A 103 58.63 -6.70 23.40
C VAL A 103 57.46 -7.71 23.24
N ARG A 104 57.22 -8.39 22.11
CA ARG A 104 57.86 -9.59 21.52
C ARG A 104 57.81 -10.87 22.38
N ALA A 105 56.88 -11.76 22.07
CA ALA A 105 56.90 -13.25 22.23
C ALA A 105 55.45 -13.75 22.19
N ASP A 106 55.04 -14.88 21.61
CA ASP A 106 55.63 -15.79 20.66
C ASP A 106 54.45 -16.57 20.04
N ARG A 107 54.62 -17.02 18.80
CA ARG A 107 53.63 -17.78 18.02
C ARG A 107 53.59 -19.24 18.50
N PRO A 108 52.41 -19.87 18.68
CA PRO A 108 52.29 -21.31 18.50
C PRO A 108 51.63 -21.64 17.16
N LYS A 109 52.40 -22.36 16.35
CA LYS A 109 52.02 -22.97 15.07
C LYS A 109 51.05 -24.13 15.31
N PRO A 110 50.09 -24.41 14.41
CA PRO A 110 49.21 -25.57 14.53
C PRO A 110 49.98 -26.86 14.30
N SER A 111 49.80 -27.83 15.20
CA SER A 111 50.35 -29.18 15.14
C SER A 111 49.31 -30.17 14.60
N ASN A 112 49.60 -30.72 13.42
CA ASN A 112 49.00 -31.96 12.89
C ASN A 112 49.25 -33.14 13.84
N PRO A 113 48.41 -34.19 13.73
CA PRO A 113 48.92 -35.54 13.65
C PRO A 113 48.68 -36.15 12.26
N VAL A 114 49.69 -36.90 11.86
CA VAL A 114 49.88 -37.63 10.61
C VAL A 114 49.02 -38.90 10.58
N ALA A 115 48.40 -39.20 9.43
CA ALA A 115 48.12 -40.56 9.01
C ALA A 115 48.49 -40.71 7.53
N LYS A 116 49.36 -41.69 7.24
CA LYS A 116 49.88 -42.04 5.91
C LYS A 116 48.91 -42.96 5.14
N PRO A 117 49.06 -43.09 3.81
CA PRO A 117 48.06 -43.64 2.89
C PRO A 117 48.19 -45.15 2.69
N VAL A 118 47.10 -45.82 2.31
CA VAL A 118 47.14 -47.19 1.77
C VAL A 118 46.26 -47.28 0.52
N ALA A 119 46.84 -47.90 -0.50
CA ALA A 119 46.41 -47.98 -1.89
C ALA A 119 45.30 -49.02 -2.16
N ALA A 120 44.65 -48.85 -3.31
CA ALA A 120 43.67 -49.72 -3.92
C ALA A 120 44.23 -51.11 -4.32
N PRO A 121 43.31 -52.07 -4.60
CA PRO A 121 43.57 -53.06 -5.63
C PRO A 121 42.45 -53.11 -6.71
N ALA A 122 42.86 -53.50 -7.92
CA ALA A 122 42.06 -54.01 -9.04
C ALA A 122 42.70 -55.35 -9.48
N PRO A 123 42.22 -56.14 -10.48
CA PRO A 123 40.85 -56.50 -10.92
C PRO A 123 40.63 -58.05 -11.15
N ALA A 124 39.34 -58.48 -11.33
CA ALA A 124 38.76 -59.63 -12.12
C ALA A 124 39.27 -61.11 -11.91
N PRO A 125 38.49 -62.23 -12.15
CA PRO A 125 37.64 -62.48 -13.34
C PRO A 125 36.38 -63.43 -13.25
N ALA A 126 35.55 -63.30 -14.29
CA ALA A 126 34.83 -64.28 -15.15
C ALA A 126 34.14 -65.60 -14.66
N ALA A 127 32.83 -65.67 -15.00
CA ALA A 127 32.16 -66.63 -15.92
C ALA A 127 31.55 -67.97 -15.44
N ASN A 128 30.49 -68.33 -16.20
CA ASN A 128 29.77 -69.61 -16.36
C ASN A 128 28.70 -69.99 -15.31
N VAL A 129 27.55 -70.62 -15.61
CA VAL A 129 26.65 -70.82 -16.78
C VAL A 129 25.51 -71.76 -16.28
N SER A 130 24.30 -71.65 -16.86
CA SER A 130 23.30 -72.74 -17.10
C SER A 130 22.11 -73.02 -16.14
N ALA A 131 20.90 -72.77 -16.71
CA ALA A 131 19.68 -73.61 -16.77
C ALA A 131 18.80 -73.79 -15.51
N GLN A 132 17.45 -73.87 -15.55
CA GLN A 132 16.46 -74.02 -16.64
C GLN A 132 15.01 -73.78 -16.13
N LYS A 133 14.11 -73.34 -17.04
CA LYS A 133 12.63 -73.54 -17.15
C LYS A 133 11.70 -72.86 -16.11
N LYS A 134 10.52 -72.32 -16.45
CA LYS A 134 9.59 -72.45 -17.60
C LYS A 134 8.62 -71.24 -17.64
N GLU A 135 8.22 -70.78 -18.83
CA GLU A 135 7.18 -69.73 -19.04
C GLU A 135 5.75 -70.20 -18.64
N PRO A 136 4.79 -69.25 -18.51
CA PRO A 136 3.91 -69.02 -19.66
C PRO A 136 3.72 -67.53 -20.02
N LYS A 137 3.91 -67.20 -21.30
CA LYS A 137 3.48 -65.95 -21.95
C LYS A 137 2.10 -66.14 -22.56
N ALA A 138 1.11 -65.38 -22.09
CA ALA A 138 -0.04 -64.91 -22.88
C ALA A 138 -0.96 -64.09 -21.97
N LEU A 139 -0.67 -62.79 -21.81
CA LEU A 139 -1.66 -61.77 -21.36
C LEU A 139 -1.12 -60.33 -21.38
N TYR A 140 0.15 -60.09 -21.71
CA TYR A 140 0.75 -58.74 -21.66
C TYR A 140 0.67 -57.91 -22.96
N ILE A 141 0.08 -58.41 -24.05
CA ILE A 141 0.06 -57.65 -25.32
C ILE A 141 -1.21 -56.79 -25.48
N VAL A 142 -2.33 -57.13 -24.82
CA VAL A 142 -3.55 -56.31 -24.92
C VAL A 142 -3.54 -55.12 -23.95
N GLY A 143 -2.95 -55.28 -22.76
CA GLY A 143 -2.84 -54.19 -21.77
C GLY A 143 -1.86 -53.07 -22.16
N ILE A 144 -0.80 -53.39 -22.91
CA ILE A 144 0.19 -52.40 -23.35
C ILE A 144 -0.34 -51.55 -24.51
N VAL A 145 -1.12 -52.13 -25.44
CA VAL A 145 -1.69 -51.38 -26.57
C VAL A 145 -2.83 -50.46 -26.11
N VAL A 146 -3.66 -50.90 -25.15
CA VAL A 146 -4.71 -50.04 -24.57
C VAL A 146 -4.11 -48.98 -23.63
N GLY A 147 -3.08 -49.33 -22.84
CA GLY A 147 -2.36 -48.36 -22.01
C GLY A 147 -1.63 -47.28 -22.84
N LEU A 148 -0.97 -47.67 -23.93
CA LEU A 148 -0.33 -46.70 -24.85
C LEU A 148 -1.35 -45.91 -25.67
N ALA A 149 -2.50 -46.47 -26.02
CA ALA A 149 -3.56 -45.72 -26.68
C ALA A 149 -4.24 -44.74 -25.71
N VAL A 150 -4.46 -45.10 -24.45
CA VAL A 150 -5.00 -44.19 -23.44
C VAL A 150 -3.98 -43.11 -23.08
N ILE A 151 -2.69 -43.43 -22.91
CA ILE A 151 -1.64 -42.43 -22.71
C ILE A 151 -1.50 -41.56 -23.96
N ALA A 152 -1.53 -42.12 -25.17
CA ALA A 152 -1.49 -41.32 -26.40
C ALA A 152 -2.75 -40.46 -26.57
N ILE A 153 -3.94 -40.92 -26.16
CA ILE A 153 -5.18 -40.13 -26.19
C ILE A 153 -5.19 -39.08 -25.08
N PHE A 154 -4.64 -39.36 -23.88
CA PHE A 154 -4.53 -38.39 -22.80
C PHE A 154 -3.43 -37.36 -23.08
N SER A 155 -2.29 -37.79 -23.63
CA SER A 155 -1.25 -36.92 -24.18
C SER A 155 -1.77 -36.17 -25.40
N TYR A 156 -2.62 -36.76 -26.24
CA TYR A 156 -3.27 -36.07 -27.36
C TYR A 156 -4.36 -35.11 -26.88
N LEU A 157 -5.09 -35.40 -25.81
CA LEU A 157 -6.03 -34.45 -25.23
C LEU A 157 -5.28 -33.32 -24.48
N LEU A 158 -4.16 -33.62 -23.82
CA LEU A 158 -3.29 -32.62 -23.17
C LEU A 158 -2.49 -31.77 -24.17
N PHE A 159 -2.08 -32.31 -25.33
CA PHE A 159 -1.31 -31.59 -26.36
C PHE A 159 -2.11 -31.12 -27.57
N PHE A 160 -3.24 -31.75 -27.92
CA PHE A 160 -4.06 -31.44 -29.11
C PHE A 160 -5.49 -30.98 -28.77
N SER A 161 -5.84 -30.76 -27.49
CA SER A 161 -7.04 -29.98 -27.13
C SER A 161 -6.75 -28.50 -26.86
N LYS A 162 -5.48 -28.06 -26.97
CA LYS A 162 -5.09 -26.64 -26.95
C LYS A 162 -4.64 -26.23 -28.35
N SER A 163 -5.56 -25.74 -29.16
CA SER A 163 -5.27 -25.13 -30.46
C SER A 163 -5.03 -23.61 -30.35
N GLY A 164 -4.68 -23.12 -29.17
CA GLY A 164 -4.38 -21.71 -28.90
C GLY A 164 -2.94 -21.55 -28.42
N ASP A 165 -2.36 -20.39 -28.69
CA ASP A 165 -1.07 -20.00 -28.14
C ASP A 165 -1.14 -19.92 -26.61
N VAL A 166 -0.01 -20.09 -25.93
CA VAL A 166 0.07 -19.92 -24.47
C VAL A 166 0.90 -18.67 -24.20
N ALA A 167 0.38 -17.82 -23.32
CA ALA A 167 1.11 -16.68 -22.78
C ALA A 167 1.01 -16.68 -21.26
N HIS A 168 1.98 -16.03 -20.63
CA HIS A 168 2.13 -16.05 -19.19
C HIS A 168 1.91 -14.68 -18.58
N TYR A 169 1.22 -14.64 -17.44
CA TYR A 169 1.15 -13.42 -16.65
C TYR A 169 2.55 -12.98 -16.21
N GLY A 170 2.75 -11.66 -16.07
CA GLY A 170 4.04 -11.08 -15.68
C GLY A 170 5.13 -11.11 -16.75
N GLN A 171 4.89 -11.66 -17.95
CA GLN A 171 5.87 -11.62 -19.04
C GLN A 171 6.09 -10.18 -19.56
N ASP A 172 7.31 -9.86 -19.99
CA ASP A 172 7.62 -8.53 -20.54
C ASP A 172 7.14 -8.34 -21.99
N LYS A 173 7.07 -9.43 -22.75
CA LYS A 173 6.72 -9.36 -24.18
C LYS A 173 5.22 -9.23 -24.35
N ALA A 174 4.78 -8.22 -25.10
CA ALA A 174 3.37 -8.05 -25.42
C ALA A 174 2.82 -9.22 -26.24
N ILE A 175 1.59 -9.64 -25.92
CA ILE A 175 0.81 -10.55 -26.76
C ILE A 175 0.16 -9.73 -27.87
N VAL A 176 0.43 -10.09 -29.12
CA VAL A 176 -0.16 -9.41 -30.29
C VAL A 176 -1.54 -9.99 -30.56
N VAL A 177 -2.59 -9.16 -30.42
CA VAL A 177 -4.00 -9.57 -30.55
C VAL A 177 -4.74 -8.67 -31.55
N ALA A 178 -5.75 -9.20 -32.20
CA ALA A 178 -6.73 -8.45 -32.98
C ALA A 178 -8.05 -8.37 -32.18
N GLN A 179 -9.02 -7.61 -32.66
CA GLN A 179 -10.31 -7.46 -31.97
C GLN A 179 -11.03 -8.80 -31.76
N GLU A 180 -10.91 -9.73 -32.71
CA GLU A 180 -11.54 -11.06 -32.64
C GLU A 180 -10.70 -12.12 -31.93
N SER A 181 -9.51 -11.76 -31.42
CA SER A 181 -8.67 -12.70 -30.66
C SER A 181 -9.37 -13.10 -29.37
N LYS A 182 -9.47 -14.42 -29.14
CA LYS A 182 -10.02 -15.00 -27.92
C LYS A 182 -8.93 -15.14 -26.87
N ILE A 183 -9.20 -14.67 -25.66
CA ILE A 183 -8.29 -14.73 -24.50
C ILE A 183 -8.97 -15.53 -23.39
N THR A 184 -8.36 -16.63 -22.98
CA THR A 184 -8.88 -17.52 -21.94
C THR A 184 -7.95 -17.51 -20.72
N PRO A 185 -8.33 -16.85 -19.62
CA PRO A 185 -7.51 -16.83 -18.41
C PRO A 185 -7.65 -18.10 -17.57
N THR A 186 -6.57 -18.48 -16.90
CA THR A 186 -6.50 -19.59 -15.96
C THR A 186 -5.93 -19.14 -14.61
N ASP A 187 -6.32 -19.82 -13.54
CA ASP A 187 -5.81 -19.58 -12.19
C ASP A 187 -4.44 -20.27 -11.97
N ALA A 188 -3.89 -20.14 -10.76
CA ALA A 188 -2.62 -20.78 -10.38
C ALA A 188 -2.64 -22.31 -10.44
N LYS A 189 -3.81 -22.94 -10.48
CA LYS A 189 -3.96 -24.41 -10.65
C LYS A 189 -4.04 -24.80 -12.13
N GLY A 190 -4.07 -23.82 -13.03
CA GLY A 190 -4.29 -24.01 -14.47
C GLY A 190 -5.76 -24.30 -14.81
N GLU A 191 -6.69 -24.04 -13.88
CA GLU A 191 -8.12 -24.15 -14.12
C GLU A 191 -8.64 -22.86 -14.75
N LYS A 192 -9.59 -22.97 -15.68
CA LYS A 192 -10.21 -21.79 -16.30
C LYS A 192 -10.99 -20.98 -15.27
N ILE A 193 -10.77 -19.67 -15.24
CA ILE A 193 -11.50 -18.78 -14.34
C ILE A 193 -12.92 -18.59 -14.86
N LYS A 194 -13.93 -18.85 -14.02
CA LYS A 194 -15.35 -18.84 -14.42
C LYS A 194 -16.07 -17.51 -14.20
N LYS A 195 -15.50 -16.65 -13.37
CA LYS A 195 -16.03 -15.31 -13.06
C LYS A 195 -14.88 -14.39 -12.71
N TYR A 196 -14.66 -13.37 -13.50
CA TYR A 196 -13.55 -12.44 -13.33
C TYR A 196 -13.90 -11.09 -13.94
N SER A 197 -13.19 -10.05 -13.50
CA SER A 197 -13.18 -8.77 -14.20
C SER A 197 -11.91 -8.64 -15.03
N VAL A 198 -12.02 -7.98 -16.16
CA VAL A 198 -10.90 -7.63 -17.02
C VAL A 198 -10.83 -6.12 -17.11
N THR A 199 -9.64 -5.56 -16.87
CA THR A 199 -9.35 -4.14 -17.09
C THR A 199 -8.32 -4.03 -18.20
N LEU A 200 -8.53 -3.07 -19.11
CA LEU A 200 -7.59 -2.76 -20.17
C LEU A 200 -7.20 -1.29 -20.07
N ASN A 201 -5.92 -1.03 -19.79
CA ASN A 201 -5.34 0.30 -19.67
C ASN A 201 -4.36 0.54 -20.81
N GLY A 202 -4.60 1.53 -21.65
CA GLY A 202 -3.79 1.86 -22.82
C GLY A 202 -2.87 3.04 -22.57
N ASP A 203 -1.70 3.01 -23.21
CA ASP A 203 -0.70 4.10 -23.16
C ASP A 203 -1.25 5.42 -23.76
N ASN A 204 -2.37 5.33 -24.48
CA ASN A 204 -3.11 6.47 -25.05
C ASN A 204 -4.13 7.10 -24.09
N GLY A 205 -4.13 6.71 -22.81
CA GLY A 205 -5.08 7.18 -21.80
C GLY A 205 -6.45 6.49 -21.85
N TYR A 206 -6.64 5.48 -22.71
CA TYR A 206 -7.84 4.65 -22.73
C TYR A 206 -7.86 3.71 -21.52
N SER A 207 -8.97 3.64 -20.79
CA SER A 207 -9.16 2.69 -19.69
C SER A 207 -10.59 2.17 -19.73
N THR A 208 -10.76 0.86 -19.67
CA THR A 208 -12.08 0.21 -19.65
C THR A 208 -12.06 -1.03 -18.77
N ASN A 209 -13.23 -1.47 -18.31
CA ASN A 209 -13.40 -2.71 -17.58
C ASN A 209 -14.61 -3.51 -18.10
N ALA A 210 -14.57 -4.82 -17.91
CA ALA A 210 -15.67 -5.72 -18.22
C ALA A 210 -15.74 -6.86 -17.20
N GLU A 211 -16.95 -7.28 -16.84
CA GLU A 211 -17.16 -8.55 -16.14
C GLU A 211 -17.33 -9.69 -17.15
N VAL A 212 -16.63 -10.80 -16.93
CA VAL A 212 -16.76 -12.01 -17.75
C VAL A 212 -17.27 -13.15 -16.89
N LYS A 213 -18.20 -13.93 -17.46
CA LYS A 213 -18.84 -15.08 -16.81
C LYS A 213 -18.76 -16.29 -17.74
N GLY A 214 -18.50 -17.46 -17.18
CA GLY A 214 -18.25 -18.70 -17.92
C GLY A 214 -16.75 -18.96 -18.13
N ASP A 215 -16.44 -20.10 -18.73
CA ASP A 215 -15.08 -20.61 -18.96
C ASP A 215 -14.66 -20.51 -20.45
N GLU A 216 -15.38 -19.70 -21.22
CA GLU A 216 -15.12 -19.47 -22.64
C GLU A 216 -14.17 -18.29 -22.89
N GLY A 217 -13.59 -17.67 -21.86
CA GLY A 217 -12.72 -16.50 -22.08
C GLY A 217 -13.51 -15.28 -22.58
N PHE A 218 -12.81 -14.37 -23.26
CA PHE A 218 -13.37 -13.15 -23.83
C PHE A 218 -12.68 -12.75 -25.14
N THR A 219 -13.30 -11.88 -25.93
CA THR A 219 -12.68 -11.26 -27.11
C THR A 219 -12.35 -9.80 -26.85
N VAL A 220 -11.32 -9.28 -27.51
CA VAL A 220 -10.92 -7.87 -27.41
C VAL A 220 -12.02 -6.93 -27.93
N SER A 221 -12.84 -7.38 -28.89
CA SER A 221 -13.98 -6.65 -29.45
C SER A 221 -15.11 -6.35 -28.46
N GLN A 222 -15.13 -7.00 -27.28
CA GLN A 222 -16.10 -6.69 -26.23
C GLN A 222 -15.88 -5.29 -25.61
N PHE A 223 -14.67 -4.73 -25.76
CA PHE A 223 -14.33 -3.42 -25.21
C PHE A 223 -14.74 -2.32 -26.20
N PRO A 224 -15.55 -1.34 -25.76
CA PRO A 224 -16.07 -0.30 -26.64
C PRO A 224 -14.94 0.62 -27.13
N ASP A 225 -14.97 0.99 -28.42
CA ASP A 225 -14.06 1.98 -29.01
C ASP A 225 -12.56 1.66 -28.91
N ILE A 226 -12.21 0.38 -28.75
CA ILE A 226 -10.81 -0.05 -28.68
C ILE A 226 -10.07 0.21 -29.99
N LYS A 227 -8.91 0.86 -29.88
CA LYS A 227 -8.05 1.23 -31.02
C LYS A 227 -6.80 0.36 -31.06
N PRO A 228 -6.12 0.27 -32.21
CA PRO A 228 -4.80 -0.33 -32.26
C PRO A 228 -3.83 0.43 -31.33
N GLY A 229 -2.98 -0.31 -30.61
CA GLY A 229 -2.07 0.27 -29.63
C GLY A 229 -1.57 -0.73 -28.59
N LYS A 230 -0.77 -0.23 -27.65
CA LYS A 230 -0.26 -0.99 -26.51
C LYS A 230 -1.14 -0.78 -25.29
N TYR A 231 -1.34 -1.87 -24.57
CA TYR A 231 -2.21 -1.95 -23.43
C TYR A 231 -1.61 -2.87 -22.36
N THR A 232 -1.98 -2.61 -21.10
CA THR A 232 -1.87 -3.57 -20.01
C THR A 232 -3.23 -4.20 -19.79
N LEU A 233 -3.28 -5.53 -19.90
CA LEU A 233 -4.46 -6.34 -19.60
C LEU A 233 -4.34 -6.88 -18.18
N THR A 234 -5.28 -6.52 -17.31
CA THR A 234 -5.37 -7.05 -15.94
C THR A 234 -6.60 -7.93 -15.79
N VAL A 235 -6.41 -9.15 -15.32
CA VAL A 235 -7.47 -10.11 -14.99
C VAL A 235 -7.56 -10.23 -13.48
N ARG A 236 -8.75 -10.03 -12.91
CA ARG A 236 -9.01 -10.18 -11.48
C ARG A 236 -10.03 -11.28 -11.23
N ASP A 237 -9.63 -12.33 -10.53
CA ASP A 237 -10.57 -13.39 -10.14
C ASP A 237 -11.60 -12.84 -9.15
N SER A 238 -12.89 -13.03 -9.45
CA SER A 238 -13.95 -12.59 -8.56
C SER A 238 -13.99 -13.34 -7.22
N LYS A 239 -13.45 -14.56 -7.16
CA LYS A 239 -13.44 -15.42 -5.98
C LYS A 239 -12.27 -15.10 -5.05
N THR A 240 -11.05 -15.17 -5.56
CA THR A 240 -9.83 -14.99 -4.73
C THR A 240 -9.42 -13.52 -4.61
N LYS A 241 -9.91 -12.66 -5.52
CA LYS A 241 -9.54 -11.25 -5.65
C LYS A 241 -8.11 -11.00 -6.12
N VAL A 242 -7.37 -12.05 -6.48
CA VAL A 242 -6.03 -11.96 -7.06
C VAL A 242 -6.11 -11.33 -8.46
N GLU A 243 -5.17 -10.44 -8.73
CA GLU A 243 -4.95 -9.74 -9.99
C GLU A 243 -3.69 -10.27 -10.67
N TRP A 244 -3.81 -10.57 -11.95
CA TRP A 244 -2.68 -10.88 -12.82
C TRP A 244 -2.70 -9.97 -14.05
N SER A 245 -1.52 -9.55 -14.48
CA SER A 245 -1.38 -8.59 -15.57
C SER A 245 -0.44 -9.09 -16.66
N VAL A 246 -0.70 -8.66 -17.90
CA VAL A 246 0.12 -8.98 -19.06
C VAL A 246 0.08 -7.84 -20.08
N PRO A 247 1.20 -7.48 -20.72
CA PRO A 247 1.19 -6.52 -21.82
C PRO A 247 0.53 -7.13 -23.06
N VAL A 248 -0.25 -6.31 -23.77
CA VAL A 248 -1.01 -6.68 -24.97
C VAL A 248 -0.83 -5.58 -26.02
N GLU A 249 -0.61 -5.98 -27.28
CA GLU A 249 -0.61 -5.08 -28.43
C GLU A 249 -1.80 -5.39 -29.32
N VAL A 250 -2.76 -4.48 -29.37
CA VAL A 250 -3.93 -4.58 -30.24
C VAL A 250 -3.55 -4.07 -31.62
N VAL A 251 -3.69 -4.91 -32.64
CA VAL A 251 -3.44 -4.54 -34.05
C VAL A 251 -4.73 -4.22 -34.79
N ASP A 252 -4.60 -3.52 -35.91
CA ASP A 252 -5.70 -3.28 -36.83
C ASP A 252 -6.21 -4.60 -37.44
N ASN A 253 -7.52 -4.69 -37.72
CA ASN A 253 -8.12 -5.89 -38.31
C ASN A 253 -7.51 -6.26 -39.67
N SER A 254 -6.99 -5.28 -40.42
CA SER A 254 -6.23 -5.52 -41.66
C SER A 254 -4.90 -6.25 -41.45
N LYS A 255 -4.39 -6.27 -40.21
CA LYS A 255 -3.18 -6.99 -39.78
C LYS A 255 -3.50 -8.18 -38.87
N SER A 256 -4.74 -8.67 -38.87
CA SER A 256 -5.16 -9.79 -38.01
C SER A 256 -4.38 -11.09 -38.25
N ASP A 257 -3.73 -11.26 -39.40
CA ASP A 257 -2.84 -12.39 -39.67
C ASP A 257 -1.55 -12.38 -38.81
N GLU A 258 -1.18 -11.24 -38.23
CA GLU A 258 -0.05 -11.09 -37.29
C GLU A 258 -0.46 -11.40 -35.83
N ALA A 259 -1.76 -11.48 -35.56
CA ALA A 259 -2.31 -11.65 -34.22
C ALA A 259 -2.59 -13.11 -33.87
N VAL A 260 -2.48 -13.43 -32.58
CA VAL A 260 -2.92 -14.74 -32.06
C VAL A 260 -4.44 -14.84 -32.15
N LYS A 261 -4.97 -15.98 -32.60
CA LYS A 261 -6.43 -16.16 -32.75
C LYS A 261 -7.11 -16.58 -31.45
N ASP A 262 -6.46 -17.48 -30.71
CA ASP A 262 -6.88 -17.97 -29.41
C ASP A 262 -5.63 -18.07 -28.54
N VAL A 263 -5.68 -17.51 -27.33
CA VAL A 263 -4.58 -17.54 -26.37
C VAL A 263 -5.08 -17.94 -24.98
N SER A 264 -4.36 -18.87 -24.37
CA SER A 264 -4.52 -19.23 -22.95
C SER A 264 -3.56 -18.39 -22.13
N LEU A 265 -4.08 -17.62 -21.16
CA LEU A 265 -3.26 -16.88 -20.19
C LEU A 265 -3.07 -17.73 -18.94
N GLU A 266 -1.82 -18.05 -18.66
CA GLU A 266 -1.44 -18.96 -17.58
C GLU A 266 -0.57 -18.27 -16.53
N VAL A 267 -0.81 -18.59 -15.25
CA VAL A 267 0.11 -18.22 -14.17
C VAL A 267 1.43 -18.97 -14.39
N PRO A 268 2.58 -18.28 -14.36
CA PRO A 268 3.88 -18.94 -14.41
C PRO A 268 3.96 -20.01 -13.32
N LYS A 269 4.29 -21.24 -13.69
CA LYS A 269 4.60 -22.27 -12.71
C LYS A 269 6.00 -21.98 -12.18
N ALA A 270 6.18 -22.00 -10.86
CA ALA A 270 7.52 -21.96 -10.28
C ALA A 270 8.34 -23.12 -10.86
N ASP A 271 9.30 -22.80 -11.74
CA ASP A 271 10.09 -23.80 -12.44
C ASP A 271 11.02 -24.51 -11.44
N SER A 272 10.67 -25.74 -11.07
CA SER A 272 11.55 -26.66 -10.34
C SER A 272 12.80 -27.09 -11.15
N ALA A 273 13.02 -26.54 -12.35
CA ALA A 273 13.99 -27.03 -13.32
C ALA A 273 15.34 -26.29 -13.32
N ASP A 274 15.42 -25.05 -12.82
CA ASP A 274 16.68 -24.29 -12.78
C ASP A 274 17.46 -24.43 -11.44
N ALA A 275 16.97 -25.24 -10.51
CA ALA A 275 17.69 -25.62 -9.29
C ALA A 275 18.78 -26.69 -9.52
N LYS A 276 19.61 -26.50 -10.55
CA LYS A 276 20.90 -27.19 -10.69
C LYS A 276 22.05 -26.19 -10.76
N ALA A 277 22.23 -25.45 -9.67
CA ALA A 277 23.53 -24.95 -9.27
C ALA A 277 23.67 -25.09 -7.75
N ASP A 278 24.67 -25.87 -7.35
CA ASP A 278 25.17 -26.19 -6.00
C ASP A 278 24.20 -26.82 -4.97
N GLU A 279 24.36 -28.13 -4.79
CA GLU A 279 24.00 -28.83 -3.55
C GLU A 279 24.87 -28.27 -2.41
N GLY A 280 24.35 -27.25 -1.71
CA GLY A 280 25.14 -26.55 -0.71
C GLY A 280 24.43 -25.79 0.40
N ASP A 281 23.10 -25.67 0.45
CA ASP A 281 22.37 -25.39 1.71
C ASP A 281 20.86 -25.59 1.51
N LYS A 282 20.19 -26.29 2.42
CA LYS A 282 18.75 -26.57 2.32
C LYS A 282 17.97 -25.60 3.21
N LYS A 283 17.47 -24.49 2.62
CA LYS A 283 16.18 -23.88 3.01
C LYS A 283 15.53 -22.89 2.04
N ASP A 284 16.18 -22.46 0.95
CA ASP A 284 15.74 -21.26 0.20
C ASP A 284 15.14 -21.50 -1.20
N GLY A 285 14.90 -22.76 -1.58
CA GLY A 285 14.52 -23.12 -2.95
C GLY A 285 13.13 -22.67 -3.43
N ASN A 286 12.20 -22.36 -2.52
CA ASN A 286 10.85 -21.88 -2.87
C ASN A 286 10.74 -20.35 -2.81
N ALA A 287 11.38 -19.73 -1.81
CA ALA A 287 11.33 -18.28 -1.60
C ALA A 287 11.95 -17.48 -2.76
N ALA A 288 13.00 -17.99 -3.43
CA ALA A 288 13.63 -17.28 -4.54
C ALA A 288 12.76 -17.23 -5.82
N ALA A 289 12.00 -18.30 -6.11
CA ALA A 289 11.08 -18.35 -7.26
C ALA A 289 9.77 -17.60 -6.97
N ASP A 290 9.25 -17.71 -5.74
CA ASP A 290 8.08 -16.96 -5.28
C ASP A 290 8.36 -15.44 -5.28
N ASN A 291 9.59 -15.03 -4.95
CA ASN A 291 10.04 -13.64 -5.00
C ASN A 291 10.16 -13.11 -6.45
N ALA A 292 10.54 -13.96 -7.42
CA ALA A 292 10.58 -13.57 -8.83
C ALA A 292 9.19 -13.32 -9.43
N ALA A 293 8.21 -14.20 -9.14
CA ALA A 293 6.83 -14.03 -9.57
C ALA A 293 6.17 -12.82 -8.89
N ALA A 294 6.39 -12.65 -7.58
CA ALA A 294 5.97 -11.46 -6.83
C ALA A 294 6.55 -10.17 -7.43
N SER A 295 7.86 -10.15 -7.69
CA SER A 295 8.54 -9.01 -8.31
C SER A 295 7.97 -8.67 -9.69
N ALA A 296 7.67 -9.68 -10.53
CA ALA A 296 7.06 -9.46 -11.84
C ALA A 296 5.63 -8.89 -11.72
N ALA A 297 4.84 -9.38 -10.77
CA ALA A 297 3.49 -8.87 -10.54
C ALA A 297 3.50 -7.43 -9.97
N TYR A 298 4.40 -7.13 -9.03
CA TYR A 298 4.61 -5.76 -8.55
C TYR A 298 5.12 -4.82 -9.64
N LYS A 299 6.04 -5.28 -10.50
CA LYS A 299 6.50 -4.52 -11.67
C LYS A 299 5.32 -4.10 -12.56
N GLN A 300 4.45 -5.04 -12.91
CA GLN A 300 3.27 -4.75 -13.73
C GLN A 300 2.33 -3.75 -13.04
N LYS A 301 2.13 -3.87 -11.72
CA LYS A 301 1.31 -2.93 -10.95
C LYS A 301 1.89 -1.52 -10.94
N CYS A 302 3.20 -1.40 -10.75
CA CYS A 302 3.89 -0.11 -10.84
C CYS A 302 3.80 0.49 -12.24
N GLN A 303 3.94 -0.31 -13.30
CA GLN A 303 3.77 0.15 -14.68
C GLN A 303 2.34 0.61 -14.96
N GLU A 304 1.33 -0.12 -14.45
CA GLU A 304 -0.08 0.30 -14.50
C GLU A 304 -0.25 1.69 -13.87
N TYR A 305 0.35 1.91 -12.69
CA TYR A 305 0.18 3.16 -11.94
C TYR A 305 0.95 4.31 -12.57
N LEU A 306 2.14 4.07 -13.11
CA LEU A 306 2.87 5.05 -13.90
C LEU A 306 2.10 5.46 -15.16
N ALA A 307 1.51 4.50 -15.88
CA ALA A 307 0.71 4.78 -17.07
C ALA A 307 -0.55 5.58 -16.74
N ARG A 308 -1.21 5.26 -15.62
CA ARG A 308 -2.47 5.90 -15.21
C ARG A 308 -2.28 7.27 -14.56
N TYR A 309 -1.32 7.40 -13.66
CA TYR A 309 -1.15 8.56 -12.79
C TYR A 309 0.08 9.40 -13.14
N GLY A 310 1.01 8.88 -13.94
CA GLY A 310 2.29 9.51 -14.22
C GLY A 310 3.30 9.37 -13.08
N GLU A 311 4.51 9.84 -13.34
CA GLU A 311 5.57 9.94 -12.31
C GLU A 311 5.17 10.89 -11.17
N PRO A 312 5.74 10.73 -9.96
CA PRO A 312 5.53 11.68 -8.88
C PRO A 312 5.93 13.10 -9.29
N GLN A 313 4.99 14.04 -9.15
CA GLN A 313 5.19 15.46 -9.43
C GLN A 313 4.99 16.28 -8.16
N MET A 314 5.92 17.20 -7.92
CA MET A 314 5.80 18.19 -6.86
C MET A 314 5.00 19.39 -7.35
N VAL A 315 3.95 19.75 -6.62
CA VAL A 315 3.12 20.93 -6.83
C VAL A 315 3.37 21.90 -5.70
N GLU A 316 3.74 23.13 -6.04
CA GLU A 316 3.73 24.24 -5.09
C GLU A 316 2.29 24.66 -4.85
N ILE A 317 1.79 24.42 -3.63
CA ILE A 317 0.42 24.77 -3.23
C ILE A 317 0.38 26.21 -2.70
N GLU A 318 1.44 26.62 -1.99
CA GLU A 318 1.66 27.96 -1.45
C GLU A 318 3.16 28.28 -1.51
N ASP A 319 3.53 29.57 -1.38
CA ASP A 319 4.92 30.09 -1.54
C ASP A 319 5.99 29.31 -0.74
N TYR A 320 5.58 28.59 0.30
CA TYR A 320 6.45 27.83 1.18
C TYR A 320 5.98 26.39 1.41
N MET A 321 5.08 25.84 0.60
CA MET A 321 4.53 24.51 0.83
C MET A 321 4.32 23.74 -0.47
N SER A 322 4.70 22.46 -0.44
CA SER A 322 4.65 21.59 -1.61
C SER A 322 3.93 20.29 -1.30
N ALA A 323 3.21 19.79 -2.30
CA ALA A 323 2.50 18.52 -2.26
C ALA A 323 2.88 17.61 -3.43
N LEU A 324 2.73 16.30 -3.26
CA LEU A 324 2.95 15.33 -4.32
C LEU A 324 1.66 14.91 -5.01
N ARG A 325 1.70 14.78 -6.33
CA ARG A 325 0.66 14.14 -7.16
C ARG A 325 1.25 13.07 -8.10
N GLY A 326 0.39 12.31 -8.73
CA GLY A 326 0.73 11.17 -9.60
C GLY A 326 0.93 9.89 -8.80
N PHE A 327 1.87 9.05 -9.24
CA PHE A 327 2.28 7.86 -8.48
C PHE A 327 3.29 8.22 -7.38
N CYS A 328 2.79 8.78 -6.28
CA CYS A 328 3.57 9.43 -5.22
C CYS A 328 4.56 8.51 -4.49
N LEU A 329 4.18 7.26 -4.20
CA LEU A 329 5.03 6.29 -3.49
C LEU A 329 4.92 4.89 -4.11
N ALA A 330 6.06 4.24 -4.28
CA ALA A 330 6.20 2.79 -4.33
C ALA A 330 7.27 2.34 -3.33
N ASP A 331 6.92 1.44 -2.41
CA ASP A 331 7.89 0.85 -1.48
C ASP A 331 7.62 -0.62 -1.22
N LEU A 332 8.68 -1.39 -0.94
CA LEU A 332 8.60 -2.79 -0.52
C LEU A 332 8.81 -2.84 0.99
N VAL A 333 7.77 -3.27 1.71
CA VAL A 333 7.75 -3.35 3.18
C VAL A 333 7.29 -4.75 3.57
N ASP A 334 8.09 -5.44 4.36
CA ASP A 334 7.74 -6.74 4.96
C ASP A 334 6.95 -6.48 6.24
N PHE A 335 5.61 -6.54 6.15
CA PHE A 335 4.73 -6.15 7.26
C PHE A 335 4.72 -7.16 8.40
N ASP A 336 4.81 -8.47 8.12
CA ASP A 336 4.77 -9.55 9.12
C ASP A 336 6.13 -10.23 9.33
N ASN A 337 7.20 -9.62 8.83
CA ASN A 337 8.59 -10.05 9.02
C ASN A 337 8.81 -11.51 8.58
N ASP A 338 8.09 -11.93 7.52
CA ASP A 338 8.13 -13.29 6.97
C ASP A 338 9.22 -13.46 5.89
N GLY A 339 9.92 -12.38 5.53
CA GLY A 339 10.95 -12.32 4.51
C GLY A 339 10.41 -11.99 3.10
N VAL A 340 9.11 -11.82 2.94
CA VAL A 340 8.43 -11.44 1.69
C VAL A 340 7.81 -10.07 1.87
N SER A 341 8.31 -9.09 1.11
CA SER A 341 7.79 -7.73 1.20
C SER A 341 6.49 -7.55 0.42
N GLU A 342 5.53 -6.83 1.02
CA GLU A 342 4.37 -6.26 0.33
C GLU A 342 4.72 -4.94 -0.36
N LEU A 343 4.02 -4.65 -1.45
CA LEU A 343 4.12 -3.37 -2.15
C LEU A 343 3.16 -2.35 -1.52
N VAL A 344 3.70 -1.29 -0.94
CA VAL A 344 2.98 -0.09 -0.50
C VAL A 344 2.93 0.91 -1.64
N THR A 345 1.74 1.37 -1.99
CA THR A 345 1.54 2.41 -3.01
C THR A 345 0.76 3.59 -2.46
N VAL A 346 1.15 4.80 -2.85
CA VAL A 346 0.34 6.01 -2.64
C VAL A 346 0.20 6.76 -3.95
N VAL A 347 -1.04 7.09 -4.32
CA VAL A 347 -1.35 7.85 -5.54
C VAL A 347 -2.21 9.07 -5.21
N ASN A 348 -2.11 10.12 -6.01
CA ASN A 348 -3.02 11.26 -6.00
C ASN A 348 -3.26 11.75 -7.43
N ASP A 349 -4.50 11.70 -7.89
CA ASP A 349 -4.89 12.07 -9.26
C ASP A 349 -5.44 13.49 -9.39
N MET A 350 -5.58 14.22 -8.28
CA MET A 350 -6.05 15.60 -8.24
C MET A 350 -5.16 16.50 -9.12
N SER A 351 -5.77 17.46 -9.83
CA SER A 351 -5.03 18.42 -10.64
C SER A 351 -4.27 19.42 -9.75
N ALA A 352 -3.21 20.05 -10.28
CA ALA A 352 -2.44 21.02 -9.51
C ALA A 352 -3.30 22.22 -9.03
N ASP A 353 -4.27 22.65 -9.83
CA ASP A 353 -5.17 23.76 -9.49
C ASP A 353 -6.21 23.34 -8.44
N ASP A 354 -6.71 22.10 -8.52
CA ASP A 354 -7.62 21.55 -7.51
C ASP A 354 -6.89 21.36 -6.17
N MET A 355 -5.63 20.93 -6.18
CA MET A 355 -4.83 20.81 -4.95
C MET A 355 -4.64 22.17 -4.25
N LYS A 356 -4.38 23.24 -5.02
CA LYS A 356 -4.31 24.61 -4.50
C LYS A 356 -5.64 25.05 -3.90
N SER A 357 -6.73 24.85 -4.64
CA SER A 357 -8.07 25.22 -4.21
C SER A 357 -8.50 24.46 -2.94
N ALA A 358 -8.14 23.18 -2.83
CA ALA A 358 -8.44 22.36 -1.66
C ALA A 358 -7.66 22.85 -0.44
N TRP A 359 -6.43 23.33 -0.58
CA TRP A 359 -5.70 23.90 0.55
C TRP A 359 -6.38 25.16 1.12
N ASP A 360 -6.91 26.04 0.27
CA ASP A 360 -7.49 27.34 0.63
C ASP A 360 -8.82 27.27 1.40
N GLY A 361 -9.36 26.07 1.63
CA GLY A 361 -10.62 25.94 2.39
C GLY A 361 -11.19 24.54 2.52
N ASN A 362 -10.60 23.53 1.88
CA ASN A 362 -11.06 22.14 1.92
C ASN A 362 -9.91 21.13 2.15
N ILE A 363 -9.16 21.31 3.23
CA ILE A 363 -8.00 20.46 3.54
C ILE A 363 -8.37 18.97 3.68
N GLU A 364 -9.61 18.69 4.08
CA GLU A 364 -10.13 17.32 4.18
C GLU A 364 -10.23 16.65 2.80
N GLU A 365 -10.63 17.38 1.76
CA GLU A 365 -10.62 16.88 0.39
C GLU A 365 -9.20 16.60 -0.08
N LEU A 366 -8.25 17.49 0.23
CA LEU A 366 -6.83 17.25 -0.08
C LEU A 366 -6.29 16.01 0.65
N GLN A 367 -6.62 15.79 1.93
CA GLN A 367 -6.24 14.57 2.66
C GLN A 367 -6.83 13.31 2.02
N LYS A 368 -8.10 13.37 1.62
CA LYS A 368 -8.84 12.25 1.00
C LYS A 368 -8.49 12.04 -0.48
N SER A 369 -7.73 12.94 -1.10
CA SER A 369 -7.26 12.79 -2.47
C SER A 369 -6.17 11.72 -2.63
N TYR A 370 -5.44 11.42 -1.55
CA TYR A 370 -4.42 10.39 -1.53
C TYR A 370 -5.03 9.01 -1.28
N THR A 371 -4.74 8.06 -2.17
CA THR A 371 -5.12 6.66 -1.98
C THR A 371 -3.90 5.85 -1.56
N VAL A 372 -3.94 5.30 -0.36
CA VAL A 372 -2.94 4.38 0.20
C VAL A 372 -3.42 2.96 0.01
N GLU A 373 -2.57 2.13 -0.58
CA GLU A 373 -2.87 0.70 -0.79
C GLU A 373 -1.66 -0.16 -0.44
N VAL A 374 -1.95 -1.39 -0.02
CA VAL A 374 -0.94 -2.42 0.23
C VAL A 374 -1.32 -3.68 -0.54
N TRP A 375 -0.35 -4.22 -1.27
CA TRP A 375 -0.51 -5.34 -2.19
C TRP A 375 0.40 -6.51 -1.77
N SER A 376 -0.21 -7.66 -1.51
CA SER A 376 0.52 -8.90 -1.22
C SER A 376 0.61 -9.77 -2.48
N ALA A 377 1.71 -10.50 -2.63
CA ALA A 377 1.86 -11.47 -3.70
C ALA A 377 1.13 -12.77 -3.33
N GLU A 378 0.28 -13.26 -4.23
CA GLU A 378 -0.51 -14.47 -4.01
C GLU A 378 -0.72 -15.17 -5.36
N ASP A 379 -0.54 -16.50 -5.40
CA ASP A 379 -0.88 -17.32 -6.58
C ASP A 379 -0.26 -16.80 -7.90
N GLY A 380 0.99 -16.31 -7.84
CA GLY A 380 1.71 -15.74 -8.99
C GLY A 380 1.16 -14.42 -9.52
N GLY A 381 0.23 -13.81 -8.79
CA GLY A 381 -0.30 -12.47 -9.01
C GLY A 381 -0.20 -11.64 -7.73
N ILE A 382 -1.08 -10.65 -7.60
CA ILE A 382 -1.16 -9.79 -6.41
C ILE A 382 -2.58 -9.63 -5.93
N LYS A 383 -2.74 -9.40 -4.62
CA LYS A 383 -4.02 -9.11 -4.00
C LYS A 383 -3.90 -7.85 -3.16
N ARG A 384 -4.87 -6.95 -3.33
CA ARG A 384 -4.96 -5.77 -2.47
C ARG A 384 -5.43 -6.18 -1.08
N ILE A 385 -4.55 -6.10 -0.10
CA ILE A 385 -4.84 -6.43 1.30
C ILE A 385 -5.22 -5.21 2.14
N TYR A 386 -5.06 -4.01 1.58
CA TYR A 386 -5.47 -2.74 2.19
C TYR A 386 -5.72 -1.66 1.13
N SER A 387 -6.72 -0.80 1.37
CA SER A 387 -6.99 0.38 0.55
C SER A 387 -7.75 1.41 1.38
N GLN A 388 -7.21 2.63 1.49
CA GLN A 388 -7.91 3.76 2.09
C GLN A 388 -7.58 5.07 1.37
N LYS A 389 -8.56 5.96 1.30
CA LYS A 389 -8.39 7.33 0.82
C LYS A 389 -8.15 8.27 1.99
N TRP A 390 -6.90 8.36 2.42
CA TRP A 390 -6.52 9.13 3.61
C TRP A 390 -5.01 9.26 3.73
N LEU A 391 -4.56 10.42 4.24
CA LEU A 391 -3.26 10.60 4.88
C LEU A 391 -3.47 11.28 6.23
N ASP A 392 -2.56 11.00 7.16
CA ASP A 392 -2.54 11.68 8.44
C ASP A 392 -2.09 13.13 8.25
N ASN A 393 -2.59 14.04 9.07
CA ASN A 393 -2.19 15.43 9.05
C ASN A 393 -1.71 15.92 10.41
N SER A 394 -0.76 16.84 10.39
CA SER A 394 -0.36 17.59 11.58
C SER A 394 -1.23 18.84 11.75
N ASN A 395 -1.22 19.42 12.96
CA ASN A 395 -1.79 20.75 13.21
C ASN A 395 -1.12 21.85 12.38
N GLY A 396 0.09 21.59 11.87
CA GLY A 396 0.82 22.48 10.99
C GLY A 396 0.47 22.34 9.51
N GLY A 397 -0.40 21.41 9.12
CA GLY A 397 -0.83 21.24 7.72
C GLY A 397 -0.01 20.26 6.88
N SER A 398 1.11 19.74 7.38
CA SER A 398 1.82 18.63 6.72
C SER A 398 0.96 17.37 6.68
N MET A 399 1.04 16.61 5.59
CA MET A 399 0.34 15.33 5.42
C MET A 399 1.34 14.19 5.23
N TYR A 400 1.12 13.07 5.92
CA TYR A 400 2.10 11.99 6.01
C TYR A 400 1.45 10.61 6.18
N LEU A 401 2.23 9.57 5.90
CA LEU A 401 1.91 8.17 6.19
C LEU A 401 2.95 7.62 7.18
N PRO A 402 2.58 7.37 8.44
CA PRO A 402 3.49 6.80 9.41
C PRO A 402 3.47 5.26 9.35
N LEU A 403 4.65 4.66 9.36
CA LEU A 403 4.88 3.24 9.60
C LEU A 403 5.66 3.08 10.91
N VAL A 404 5.25 2.15 11.76
CA VAL A 404 5.92 1.81 13.02
C VAL A 404 6.25 0.33 13.07
N LYS A 405 7.20 -0.07 13.90
CA LYS A 405 7.48 -1.46 14.23
C LYS A 405 6.83 -1.81 15.55
N ASP A 406 6.35 -3.02 15.70
CA ASP A 406 6.09 -3.57 17.02
C ASP A 406 7.34 -4.18 17.68
N ASP A 407 7.16 -4.69 18.90
CA ASP A 407 8.20 -5.37 19.66
C ASP A 407 8.69 -6.66 18.98
N GLU A 408 7.89 -7.25 18.09
CA GLU A 408 8.24 -8.44 17.28
C GLU A 408 8.91 -8.07 15.95
N GLN A 409 9.13 -6.77 15.70
CA GLN A 409 9.69 -6.19 14.47
C GLN A 409 8.76 -6.23 13.25
N ASN A 410 7.48 -6.59 13.41
CA ASN A 410 6.48 -6.45 12.36
C ASN A 410 6.26 -4.97 12.08
N VAL A 411 6.07 -4.60 10.82
CA VAL A 411 5.73 -3.23 10.44
C VAL A 411 4.22 -3.05 10.50
N LEU A 412 3.78 -1.91 11.03
CA LEU A 412 2.39 -1.53 11.19
C LEU A 412 2.14 -0.21 10.46
N LEU A 413 1.07 -0.17 9.67
CA LEU A 413 0.59 1.05 9.02
C LEU A 413 -0.23 1.87 10.01
N GLY A 414 0.17 3.12 10.24
CA GLY A 414 -0.53 4.03 11.12
C GLY A 414 -1.57 4.89 10.42
N LYS A 415 -2.67 5.14 11.13
CA LYS A 415 -3.71 6.10 10.77
C LYS A 415 -4.15 6.88 11.99
N ARG A 416 -4.05 8.19 11.93
CA ARG A 416 -4.57 9.14 12.91
C ARG A 416 -5.85 9.78 12.41
N THR A 417 -6.84 9.86 13.29
CA THR A 417 -8.08 10.59 13.05
C THR A 417 -8.40 11.47 14.26
N TYR A 418 -9.33 12.39 14.06
CA TYR A 418 -9.95 13.19 15.12
C TYR A 418 -11.40 12.75 15.33
N GLU A 419 -11.68 11.46 15.10
CA GLU A 419 -12.99 10.86 15.29
C GLU A 419 -13.03 10.12 16.62
N MET A 420 -13.92 10.55 17.51
CA MET A 420 -14.08 9.94 18.84
C MET A 420 -14.94 8.68 18.77
N CYS A 421 -14.58 7.62 19.50
CA CYS A 421 -15.44 6.44 19.64
C CYS A 421 -16.75 6.75 20.36
N ASP A 422 -17.79 5.94 20.14
CA ASP A 422 -19.13 6.16 20.71
C ASP A 422 -19.15 6.16 22.23
N ALA A 423 -18.28 5.35 22.86
CA ALA A 423 -18.14 5.29 24.31
C ALA A 423 -17.73 6.65 24.90
N LEU A 424 -16.75 7.33 24.27
CA LEU A 424 -16.31 8.64 24.71
C LEU A 424 -17.26 9.75 24.24
N LYS A 425 -17.86 9.64 23.04
CA LYS A 425 -18.88 10.61 22.56
C LYS A 425 -20.03 10.74 23.53
N ALA A 426 -20.57 9.61 23.99
CA ALA A 426 -21.65 9.61 24.98
C ALA A 426 -21.22 10.24 26.31
N LYS A 427 -20.00 9.94 26.77
CA LYS A 427 -19.46 10.42 28.05
C LYS A 427 -19.10 11.91 28.04
N LEU A 428 -18.64 12.41 26.91
CA LEU A 428 -18.16 13.78 26.73
C LEU A 428 -19.19 14.69 26.07
N SER A 429 -20.42 14.20 25.86
CA SER A 429 -21.52 15.00 25.35
C SER A 429 -21.73 16.27 26.19
N GLY A 430 -21.82 17.42 25.50
CA GLY A 430 -21.95 18.73 26.12
C GLY A 430 -20.68 19.30 26.75
N LYS A 431 -19.53 18.61 26.67
CA LYS A 431 -18.23 19.12 27.14
C LYS A 431 -17.46 19.80 26.02
N GLN A 432 -16.70 20.84 26.36
CA GLN A 432 -15.79 21.48 25.43
C GLN A 432 -14.52 20.65 25.29
N ILE A 433 -14.36 20.01 24.14
CA ILE A 433 -13.13 19.30 23.77
C ILE A 433 -12.04 20.32 23.43
N THR A 434 -10.84 20.09 23.96
CA THR A 434 -9.66 20.95 23.75
C THR A 434 -8.58 20.25 22.94
N TYR A 435 -8.47 18.93 23.07
CA TYR A 435 -7.55 18.08 22.33
C TYR A 435 -8.18 16.72 22.10
N GLY A 436 -7.86 16.11 20.96
CA GLY A 436 -8.29 14.78 20.57
C GLY A 436 -7.24 14.14 19.68
N ASP A 437 -6.97 12.86 19.92
CA ASP A 437 -6.13 12.02 19.06
C ASP A 437 -6.74 10.62 19.06
N ASN A 438 -6.94 10.05 17.87
CA ASN A 438 -7.33 8.66 17.69
C ASN A 438 -6.30 8.01 16.76
N TRP A 439 -5.49 7.10 17.29
CA TRP A 439 -4.44 6.44 16.52
C TRP A 439 -4.72 4.94 16.40
N SER A 440 -4.86 4.50 15.16
CA SER A 440 -5.03 3.11 14.76
C SER A 440 -3.78 2.59 14.05
N LEU A 441 -3.38 1.35 14.36
CA LEU A 441 -2.27 0.63 13.75
C LEU A 441 -2.78 -0.65 13.10
N PHE A 442 -2.40 -0.85 11.85
CA PHE A 442 -2.79 -1.99 11.04
C PHE A 442 -1.58 -2.85 10.69
N GLY A 443 -1.63 -4.13 11.00
CA GLY A 443 -0.58 -5.10 10.69
C GLY A 443 -1.09 -6.20 9.76
N LYS A 444 -0.18 -6.86 9.04
CA LYS A 444 -0.55 -7.95 8.15
C LYS A 444 -0.96 -9.16 8.98
N LYS A 445 -2.12 -9.71 8.63
CA LYS A 445 -2.63 -10.94 9.20
C LYS A 445 -3.41 -11.67 8.13
N ASP A 446 -2.91 -12.85 7.77
CA ASP A 446 -3.44 -13.66 6.67
C ASP A 446 -3.53 -12.79 5.40
N ASP A 447 -4.71 -12.69 4.80
CA ASP A 447 -4.96 -12.00 3.52
C ASP A 447 -5.37 -10.51 3.69
N SER A 448 -5.02 -9.87 4.80
CA SER A 448 -5.47 -8.49 5.10
C SER A 448 -4.48 -7.70 5.97
N LEU A 449 -4.50 -6.36 5.85
CA LEU A 449 -4.05 -5.50 6.95
C LEU A 449 -5.21 -5.31 7.93
N SER A 450 -5.07 -5.85 9.13
CA SER A 450 -6.07 -5.83 10.19
C SER A 450 -5.67 -4.90 11.33
N LEU A 451 -6.67 -4.33 12.02
CA LEU A 451 -6.43 -3.51 13.20
C LEU A 451 -5.73 -4.33 14.29
N VAL A 452 -4.52 -3.93 14.65
CA VAL A 452 -3.72 -4.51 15.73
C VAL A 452 -3.97 -3.77 17.03
N LEU A 453 -3.93 -2.44 16.96
CA LEU A 453 -4.08 -1.57 18.10
C LEU A 453 -4.83 -0.29 17.70
N ASN A 454 -5.77 0.11 18.53
CA ASN A 454 -6.34 1.44 18.52
C ASN A 454 -6.21 2.06 19.91
N ARG A 455 -5.87 3.34 19.97
CA ARG A 455 -5.98 4.14 21.20
C ARG A 455 -6.48 5.53 20.89
N GLU A 456 -7.20 6.10 21.84
CA GLU A 456 -7.75 7.45 21.74
C GLU A 456 -7.50 8.21 23.04
N ALA A 457 -7.16 9.49 22.93
CA ALA A 457 -7.02 10.41 24.05
C ALA A 457 -7.78 11.69 23.77
N TRP A 458 -8.57 12.13 24.74
CA TRP A 458 -9.44 13.31 24.61
C TRP A 458 -9.37 14.16 25.87
N SER A 459 -9.00 15.43 25.72
CA SER A 459 -8.90 16.38 26.82
C SER A 459 -10.07 17.36 26.76
N VAL A 460 -10.73 17.59 27.90
CA VAL A 460 -11.84 18.54 28.02
C VAL A 460 -11.52 19.63 29.03
N SER A 461 -11.98 20.85 28.74
CA SER A 461 -11.94 21.95 29.71
C SER A 461 -12.84 21.63 30.91
N VAL A 462 -12.31 21.70 32.13
CA VAL A 462 -13.12 21.66 33.35
C VAL A 462 -13.10 23.00 34.08
N SER A 463 -14.12 23.23 34.92
CA SER A 463 -14.22 24.45 35.72
C SER A 463 -12.98 24.62 36.61
N GLY A 464 -12.41 25.83 36.61
CA GLY A 464 -11.16 26.14 37.31
C GLY A 464 -9.89 26.02 36.47
N GLY A 465 -10.00 25.78 35.16
CA GLY A 465 -8.86 25.82 34.22
C GLY A 465 -8.03 24.54 34.15
N ASN A 466 -8.46 23.47 34.83
CA ASN A 466 -7.84 22.15 34.68
C ASN A 466 -8.34 21.47 33.40
N LEU A 467 -7.57 20.48 32.92
CA LEU A 467 -7.98 19.56 31.87
C LEU A 467 -8.40 18.23 32.49
N GLY A 468 -9.49 17.65 31.98
CA GLY A 468 -9.85 16.27 32.27
C GLY A 468 -9.56 15.40 31.05
N ASP A 469 -8.69 14.40 31.21
CA ASP A 469 -8.32 13.49 30.13
C ASP A 469 -9.12 12.19 30.18
N TYR A 470 -9.51 11.71 29.01
CA TYR A 470 -10.31 10.50 28.82
C TYR A 470 -9.68 9.64 27.73
N TYR A 471 -9.62 8.35 27.98
CA TYR A 471 -8.90 7.42 27.12
C TYR A 471 -9.80 6.28 26.69
N ALA A 472 -9.60 5.82 25.46
CA ALA A 472 -10.23 4.62 24.95
C ALA A 472 -9.24 3.78 24.14
N SER A 473 -9.58 2.51 23.98
CA SER A 473 -8.92 1.60 23.05
C SER A 473 -9.95 0.64 22.47
N ASN A 474 -9.91 0.43 21.15
CA ASN A 474 -10.84 -0.45 20.45
C ASN A 474 -12.31 -0.14 20.79
N GLY A 475 -12.65 1.14 20.85
CA GLY A 475 -14.00 1.64 21.15
C GLY A 475 -14.46 1.51 22.60
N LYS A 476 -13.57 1.15 23.53
CA LYS A 476 -13.89 1.00 24.97
C LYS A 476 -13.06 1.94 25.82
N GLU A 477 -13.68 2.53 26.84
CA GLU A 477 -12.96 3.35 27.81
C GLU A 477 -11.90 2.51 28.55
N ILE A 478 -10.72 3.10 28.74
CA ILE A 478 -9.60 2.50 29.48
C ILE A 478 -9.05 3.49 30.52
N SER A 479 -8.25 2.98 31.45
CA SER A 479 -7.57 3.85 32.42
C SER A 479 -6.39 4.58 31.77
N GLU A 480 -5.98 5.71 32.35
CA GLU A 480 -4.74 6.42 31.97
C GLU A 480 -3.52 5.48 32.01
N LYS A 481 -3.46 4.59 33.01
CA LYS A 481 -2.38 3.61 33.13
C LYS A 481 -2.33 2.67 31.91
N ASP A 482 -3.48 2.16 31.49
CA ASP A 482 -3.57 1.28 30.32
C ASP A 482 -3.26 2.05 29.04
N PHE A 483 -3.75 3.29 28.92
CA PHE A 483 -3.41 4.16 27.80
C PHE A 483 -1.90 4.41 27.71
N ASN A 484 -1.23 4.74 28.81
CA ASN A 484 0.21 4.98 28.83
C ASN A 484 1.01 3.73 28.45
N ALA A 485 0.55 2.54 28.84
CA ALA A 485 1.15 1.28 28.39
C ALA A 485 1.01 1.11 26.86
N LEU A 486 -0.18 1.34 26.29
CA LEU A 486 -0.39 1.31 24.84
C LEU A 486 0.41 2.39 24.11
N ASN A 487 0.51 3.59 24.67
CA ASN A 487 1.25 4.69 24.08
C ASN A 487 2.75 4.36 24.00
N SER A 488 3.30 3.72 25.02
CA SER A 488 4.71 3.29 25.05
C SER A 488 5.06 2.23 23.99
N TYR A 489 4.08 1.41 23.58
CA TYR A 489 4.23 0.42 22.49
C TYR A 489 4.32 1.06 21.09
N THR A 490 4.02 2.35 21.01
CA THR A 490 3.88 3.10 19.74
C THR A 490 4.65 4.40 19.80
N ASP A 491 5.61 4.50 20.73
CA ASP A 491 6.36 5.71 20.96
C ASP A 491 7.37 5.94 19.81
N PHE A 492 8.01 7.09 19.78
CA PHE A 492 8.96 7.47 18.73
C PHE A 492 10.09 6.43 18.49
N ASN A 493 10.43 5.63 19.51
CA ASN A 493 11.43 4.55 19.40
C ASN A 493 11.01 3.39 18.51
N HIS A 494 9.72 3.29 18.19
CA HIS A 494 9.14 2.25 17.35
C HIS A 494 8.96 2.73 15.91
N GLN A 495 9.43 3.90 15.50
CA GLN A 495 9.20 4.38 14.14
C GLN A 495 10.00 3.57 13.11
N TYR A 496 9.29 3.03 12.10
CA TYR A 496 9.89 2.35 10.96
C TYR A 496 10.25 3.38 9.88
N CYS A 497 9.28 4.16 9.45
CA CYS A 497 9.44 5.19 8.43
C CYS A 497 8.25 6.15 8.47
N THR A 498 8.47 7.44 8.22
CA THR A 498 7.36 8.38 7.95
C THR A 498 7.55 9.00 6.57
N TYR A 499 6.57 8.83 5.69
CA TYR A 499 6.55 9.43 4.35
C TYR A 499 5.72 10.70 4.37
N TYR A 500 6.32 11.84 3.98
CA TYR A 500 5.62 13.10 3.84
C TYR A 500 5.20 13.33 2.39
N PHE A 501 3.94 13.72 2.20
CA PHE A 501 3.33 13.98 0.90
C PHE A 501 2.93 15.44 0.71
N VAL A 502 2.71 16.16 1.82
CA VAL A 502 2.58 17.61 1.87
C VAL A 502 3.51 18.12 2.96
N ASP A 503 4.41 19.05 2.62
CA ASP A 503 5.39 19.59 3.57
C ASP A 503 5.82 21.02 3.21
N PHE A 504 6.39 21.71 4.20
CA PHE A 504 6.84 23.09 4.11
C PHE A 504 8.25 23.15 3.52
N SER A 505 8.47 23.97 2.49
CA SER A 505 9.75 24.21 1.83
C SER A 505 10.88 24.66 2.76
N SER A 506 10.56 25.29 3.90
CA SER A 506 11.49 25.76 4.92
C SER A 506 11.74 24.74 6.02
N SER A 507 11.02 23.62 6.03
CA SER A 507 11.44 22.45 6.80
C SER A 507 12.64 21.84 6.05
N SER A 508 13.82 22.43 6.26
CA SER A 508 14.92 21.55 6.63
C SER A 508 14.37 20.81 7.84
N GLN A 509 13.74 19.65 7.62
CA GLN A 509 13.44 18.74 8.70
C GLN A 509 14.81 18.40 9.25
N GLY A 510 15.25 19.23 10.20
CA GLY A 510 16.40 18.98 11.02
C GLY A 510 16.17 17.59 11.55
N SER A 511 17.20 16.77 11.47
CA SER A 511 17.24 15.42 12.03
C SER A 511 16.50 15.39 13.37
N PHE A 512 15.21 15.07 13.35
CA PHE A 512 14.51 14.63 14.53
C PHE A 512 15.06 13.21 14.70
N SER A 513 16.15 13.16 15.46
CA SER A 513 16.79 12.00 16.08
C SER A 513 16.29 10.63 15.61
N ASP A 514 17.17 9.89 14.94
CA ASP A 514 17.11 8.43 14.74
C ASP A 514 15.91 7.81 14.00
N VAL A 515 14.93 8.60 13.55
CA VAL A 515 13.79 8.13 12.75
C VAL A 515 14.09 8.21 11.24
N PRO A 516 13.85 7.16 10.44
CA PRO A 516 13.88 7.23 8.98
C PRO A 516 12.69 8.08 8.46
N VAL A 517 12.91 9.37 8.23
CA VAL A 517 11.91 10.23 7.58
C VAL A 517 12.23 10.36 6.09
N VAL A 518 11.21 10.27 5.25
CA VAL A 518 11.28 10.55 3.82
C VAL A 518 10.42 11.78 3.52
N GLY A 519 11.08 12.92 3.33
CA GLY A 519 10.41 14.17 2.98
C GLY A 519 9.88 14.18 1.54
N CYS A 520 8.98 15.10 1.20
CA CYS A 520 8.37 15.19 -0.14
C CYS A 520 9.40 15.20 -1.28
N ARG A 521 10.56 15.85 -1.08
CA ARG A 521 11.65 15.93 -2.07
C ARG A 521 12.40 14.61 -2.28
N GLN A 522 12.38 13.73 -1.29
CA GLN A 522 13.05 12.42 -1.32
C GLN A 522 12.12 11.30 -1.80
N MET A 523 10.82 11.56 -1.88
CA MET A 523 9.82 10.56 -2.29
C MET A 523 10.05 10.05 -3.71
N SER A 524 10.39 10.93 -4.66
CA SER A 524 10.73 10.51 -6.02
C SER A 524 11.94 9.57 -6.04
N ASP A 525 12.98 9.85 -5.25
CA ASP A 525 14.15 8.97 -5.15
C ASP A 525 13.79 7.61 -4.52
N ARG A 526 12.93 7.62 -3.49
CA ARG A 526 12.46 6.39 -2.84
C ARG A 526 11.67 5.52 -3.83
N THR A 527 10.69 6.10 -4.51
CA THR A 527 9.88 5.43 -5.53
C THR A 527 10.77 4.90 -6.66
N ASN A 528 11.65 5.73 -7.21
CA ASN A 528 12.57 5.33 -8.27
C ASN A 528 13.53 4.21 -7.83
N SER A 529 13.96 4.19 -6.58
CA SER A 529 14.76 3.08 -6.04
C SER A 529 13.98 1.78 -6.03
N THR A 530 12.69 1.80 -5.68
CA THR A 530 11.82 0.62 -5.70
C THR A 530 11.56 0.16 -7.13
N LEU A 531 11.23 1.09 -8.03
CA LEU A 531 11.03 0.81 -9.46
C LEU A 531 12.25 0.11 -10.07
N LYS A 532 13.46 0.59 -9.77
CA LYS A 532 14.72 -0.05 -10.21
C LYS A 532 14.89 -1.46 -9.66
N LYS A 533 14.54 -1.72 -8.39
CA LYS A 533 14.58 -3.07 -7.80
C LYS A 533 13.61 -4.02 -8.51
N LEU A 534 12.48 -3.50 -8.99
CA LEU A 534 11.48 -4.23 -9.78
C LEU A 534 11.83 -4.31 -11.28
N GLY A 535 12.97 -3.76 -11.72
CA GLY A 535 13.41 -3.80 -13.11
C GLY A 535 12.67 -2.82 -14.04
N ILE A 536 12.22 -1.69 -13.51
CA ILE A 536 11.69 -0.54 -14.27
C ILE A 536 12.80 0.52 -14.30
N GLU A 537 13.20 0.93 -15.51
CA GLU A 537 14.28 1.91 -15.74
C GLU A 537 13.81 3.36 -15.69
#